data_AF-A0A1Q2HPS8-F1
#
_entry.id   AF-A0A1Q2HPS8-F1
#
_cell.length_a   1.000
_cell.length_b   1.000
_cell.length_c   1.000
_cell.angle_alpha   90.00
_cell.angle_beta   90.00
_cell.angle_gamma   90.00
#
_symmetry.space_group_name_H-M   'P 1'
#
loop_
_entity.id
_entity.type
_entity.pdbx_description
1 polymer ?
#
loop_
_entity_poly.entity_id
_entity_poly.type
_entity_poly.pdbx_seq_one_letter_code
_entity_poly.pdbx_strand_id
1 'polypeptide(L)'
;MLFSLIAFCCEPLSGADILNGSFEIFDENDPNLFEQSWETTNSVRCVSSFGTADVSFEYSQASQVEWDLDPAQAVHGDYFAVLSTGDTGSDDGDSIMAEIRQKITFQPGEVIGGVYYFATADYYGWNDYAKITLNPASRERETDLSTIEIEFENGKTEMDVETVGDFRSMENWSTFEYEFTEQTAGEYYLTCGVYDRNDRIYKSYLMLDNFYAGLPQRLRIKNYLEISGSQIVSRKIDISRKDDRYPNAKDGYDLSDKCLSDTTEEAVIYSDVTYYNDPNDPNSLSLDVRSEDSTAPYYLKLSSYGNFREQTSNNLIFTFQGEAPAFGGSSILFQQTSSRGTPEDPNGLNEFYPLYDVRAAIEGNEGVIPLKDLPPGEYRHSEPYGSGVLYIGNRILADFNESSKADMEDFSILARNWMNHQIPAGYKNLTANISGANGIPDYEEEKAKIDLCDLKALSSDWTKECRKIEE
;
A
#
# COMPACT_ATOMS: atom_id res chain seq x y z
N MET A 1 -32.99 34.74 33.68
CA MET A 1 -31.84 34.31 32.85
C MET A 1 -31.94 32.80 32.73
N LEU A 2 -32.41 32.30 31.59
CA LEU A 2 -32.33 30.87 31.26
C LEU A 2 -31.01 30.66 30.50
N PHE A 3 -30.12 29.84 31.04
CA PHE A 3 -28.97 29.31 30.29
C PHE A 3 -29.47 28.08 29.52
N SER A 4 -29.60 28.21 28.19
CA SER A 4 -29.79 27.05 27.31
C SER A 4 -28.46 26.34 27.15
N LEU A 5 -28.38 25.12 27.67
CA LEU A 5 -27.28 24.20 27.44
C LEU A 5 -27.45 23.63 26.02
N ILE A 6 -26.69 24.15 25.05
CA ILE A 6 -26.61 23.57 23.71
C ILE A 6 -25.65 22.38 23.82
N ALA A 7 -26.20 21.18 23.98
CA ALA A 7 -25.45 19.96 23.82
C ALA A 7 -25.24 19.74 22.31
N PHE A 8 -24.05 20.05 21.81
CA PHE A 8 -23.61 19.55 20.51
C PHE A 8 -23.45 18.03 20.66
N CYS A 9 -24.43 17.28 20.19
CA CYS A 9 -24.25 15.87 19.91
C CYS A 9 -23.40 15.82 18.64
N CYS A 10 -22.06 15.79 18.79
CA CYS A 10 -21.21 15.28 17.73
C CYS A 10 -21.48 13.78 17.66
N GLU A 11 -22.35 13.36 16.73
CA GLU A 11 -22.28 11.99 16.26
C GLU A 11 -20.87 11.79 15.69
N PRO A 12 -20.18 10.70 16.04
CA PRO A 12 -18.89 10.41 15.43
C PRO A 12 -19.10 10.38 13.92
N LEU A 13 -18.29 11.13 13.16
CA LEU A 13 -18.22 10.93 11.72
C LEU A 13 -17.77 9.48 11.51
N SER A 14 -18.71 8.59 11.18
CA SER A 14 -18.36 7.30 10.61
C SER A 14 -17.86 7.57 9.20
N GLY A 15 -16.59 7.31 8.95
CA GLY A 15 -16.05 7.34 7.59
C GLY A 15 -16.73 6.33 6.69
N ALA A 16 -16.49 6.43 5.39
CA ALA A 16 -16.92 5.41 4.45
C ALA A 16 -16.35 4.04 4.84
N ASP A 17 -17.21 3.02 4.84
CA ASP A 17 -16.85 1.65 5.20
C ASP A 17 -17.39 0.71 4.12
N ILE A 18 -16.56 -0.27 3.72
CA ILE A 18 -16.94 -1.32 2.78
C ILE A 18 -17.07 -2.61 3.55
N LEU A 19 -18.28 -3.15 3.58
CA LEU A 19 -18.53 -4.42 4.21
C LEU A 19 -17.99 -5.53 3.31
N ASN A 20 -17.10 -6.37 3.84
CA ASN A 20 -16.53 -7.52 3.12
C ASN A 20 -15.91 -7.11 1.77
N GLY A 21 -15.08 -6.07 1.77
CA GLY A 21 -14.38 -5.58 0.57
C GLY A 21 -13.32 -6.53 0.02
N SER A 22 -12.80 -7.43 0.86
CA SER A 22 -11.89 -8.51 0.46
C SER A 22 -12.60 -9.82 0.09
N PHE A 23 -13.94 -9.86 0.12
CA PHE A 23 -14.75 -11.03 -0.29
C PHE A 23 -14.45 -12.36 0.44
N GLU A 24 -13.90 -12.30 1.65
CA GLU A 24 -13.58 -13.47 2.48
C GLU A 24 -14.79 -14.06 3.22
N ILE A 25 -15.91 -13.32 3.28
CA ILE A 25 -17.12 -13.75 4.01
C ILE A 25 -18.22 -14.12 3.01
N PHE A 26 -18.47 -15.42 2.83
CA PHE A 26 -19.52 -15.95 1.96
C PHE A 26 -20.03 -17.31 2.48
N ASP A 27 -21.20 -17.76 2.01
CA ASP A 27 -21.70 -19.10 2.35
C ASP A 27 -20.92 -20.16 1.55
N GLU A 28 -20.08 -20.96 2.21
CA GLU A 28 -19.34 -22.04 1.56
C GLU A 28 -20.25 -23.08 0.87
N ASN A 29 -21.52 -23.21 1.30
CA ASN A 29 -22.49 -24.11 0.68
C ASN A 29 -23.17 -23.52 -0.56
N ASP A 30 -23.14 -22.19 -0.70
CA ASP A 30 -23.61 -21.45 -1.88
C ASP A 30 -22.63 -20.31 -2.17
N PRO A 31 -21.53 -20.59 -2.89
CA PRO A 31 -20.46 -19.61 -3.13
C PRO A 31 -20.89 -18.41 -3.98
N ASN A 32 -22.15 -18.40 -4.44
CA ASN A 32 -22.77 -17.26 -5.13
C ASN A 32 -23.45 -16.28 -4.17
N LEU A 33 -23.54 -16.61 -2.88
CA LEU A 33 -24.20 -15.82 -1.86
C LEU A 33 -23.18 -15.15 -0.93
N PHE A 34 -22.94 -13.86 -1.15
CA PHE A 34 -22.22 -13.01 -0.22
C PHE A 34 -23.10 -12.81 1.02
N GLU A 35 -22.61 -13.15 2.21
CA GLU A 35 -23.41 -13.01 3.42
C GLU A 35 -23.68 -11.52 3.72
N GLN A 36 -24.89 -11.07 3.37
CA GLN A 36 -25.51 -9.80 3.79
C GLN A 36 -24.77 -8.49 3.45
N SER A 37 -23.61 -8.53 2.78
CA SER A 37 -22.79 -7.34 2.50
C SER A 37 -22.93 -6.81 1.07
N TRP A 38 -23.12 -7.67 0.08
CA TRP A 38 -23.20 -7.30 -1.34
C TRP A 38 -24.51 -7.77 -1.96
N GLU A 39 -25.17 -6.87 -2.70
CA GLU A 39 -26.30 -7.25 -3.55
C GLU A 39 -25.76 -7.72 -4.90
N THR A 40 -26.14 -8.94 -5.32
CA THR A 40 -25.68 -9.53 -6.58
C THR A 40 -26.77 -9.57 -7.63
N THR A 41 -26.37 -9.53 -8.90
CA THR A 41 -27.24 -9.77 -10.05
C THR A 41 -26.56 -10.77 -10.99
N ASN A 42 -27.28 -11.84 -11.32
CA ASN A 42 -26.83 -12.94 -12.18
C ASN A 42 -25.59 -13.68 -11.61
N SER A 43 -24.64 -14.02 -12.49
CA SER A 43 -23.51 -14.92 -12.25
C SER A 43 -22.37 -14.25 -11.49
N VAL A 44 -22.36 -14.41 -10.17
CA VAL A 44 -21.29 -13.94 -9.28
C VAL A 44 -20.88 -15.05 -8.32
N ARG A 45 -19.57 -15.27 -8.11
CA ARG A 45 -19.05 -16.31 -7.21
C ARG A 45 -17.75 -15.88 -6.51
N CYS A 46 -17.52 -16.36 -5.28
CA CYS A 46 -16.19 -16.29 -4.64
C CYS A 46 -15.33 -17.50 -5.01
N VAL A 47 -14.08 -17.28 -5.42
CA VAL A 47 -13.12 -18.34 -5.75
C VAL A 47 -11.73 -18.01 -5.21
N SER A 48 -10.91 -19.02 -4.98
CA SER A 48 -9.51 -18.85 -4.55
C SER A 48 -8.51 -18.73 -5.70
N SER A 49 -8.91 -19.13 -6.91
CA SER A 49 -8.10 -19.02 -8.13
C SER A 49 -8.97 -19.06 -9.38
N PHE A 50 -8.50 -18.40 -10.45
CA PHE A 50 -9.14 -18.40 -11.77
C PHE A 50 -8.11 -18.70 -12.87
N GLY A 51 -8.50 -19.43 -13.92
CA GLY A 51 -7.63 -19.69 -15.08
C GLY A 51 -6.58 -20.79 -14.91
N THR A 52 -6.54 -21.50 -13.78
CA THR A 52 -5.71 -22.70 -13.62
C THR A 52 -6.33 -23.90 -14.35
N ALA A 53 -5.52 -24.89 -14.74
CA ALA A 53 -5.76 -25.98 -15.71
C ALA A 53 -7.05 -26.85 -15.60
N ASP A 54 -7.96 -26.56 -14.69
CA ASP A 54 -9.19 -27.29 -14.42
C ASP A 54 -10.49 -26.51 -14.72
N VAL A 55 -10.43 -25.28 -15.22
CA VAL A 55 -11.65 -24.57 -15.63
C VAL A 55 -12.02 -24.96 -17.07
N SER A 56 -12.65 -26.12 -17.23
CA SER A 56 -13.27 -26.51 -18.49
C SER A 56 -14.60 -25.78 -18.65
N PHE A 57 -14.63 -24.72 -19.46
CA PHE A 57 -15.88 -24.10 -19.87
C PHE A 57 -16.54 -25.01 -20.91
N GLU A 58 -17.77 -25.44 -20.65
CA GLU A 58 -18.54 -26.29 -21.57
C GLU A 58 -18.92 -25.50 -22.82
N TYR A 59 -17.98 -25.35 -23.75
CA TYR A 59 -18.28 -24.68 -25.01
C TYR A 59 -18.92 -25.63 -26.01
N SER A 60 -20.07 -25.21 -26.53
CA SER A 60 -20.78 -25.96 -27.57
C SER A 60 -20.05 -25.87 -28.92
N GLN A 61 -19.49 -27.02 -29.34
CA GLN A 61 -19.18 -27.47 -30.71
C GLN A 61 -18.68 -26.44 -31.75
N ALA A 62 -17.35 -26.43 -32.03
CA ALA A 62 -16.76 -26.70 -33.36
C ALA A 62 -15.31 -26.19 -33.55
N SER A 63 -14.76 -25.36 -32.65
CA SER A 63 -13.38 -24.89 -32.74
C SER A 63 -12.78 -24.75 -31.34
N GLN A 64 -11.71 -25.48 -31.06
CA GLN A 64 -10.87 -25.22 -29.88
C GLN A 64 -10.23 -23.85 -30.09
N VAL A 65 -10.79 -22.81 -29.50
CA VAL A 65 -10.08 -21.55 -29.33
C VAL A 65 -9.12 -21.76 -28.17
N GLU A 66 -7.84 -21.54 -28.42
CA GLU A 66 -6.82 -21.59 -27.38
C GLU A 66 -6.95 -20.31 -26.56
N TRP A 67 -7.49 -20.43 -25.36
CA TRP A 67 -7.63 -19.32 -24.43
C TRP A 67 -6.34 -19.22 -23.60
N ASP A 68 -5.54 -18.19 -23.87
CA ASP A 68 -4.28 -17.95 -23.18
C ASP A 68 -4.58 -17.06 -21.97
N LEU A 69 -4.89 -17.70 -20.84
CA LEU A 69 -5.16 -17.04 -19.57
C LEU A 69 -3.91 -17.00 -18.71
N ASP A 70 -3.53 -15.80 -18.30
CA ASP A 70 -2.74 -15.65 -17.09
C ASP A 70 -3.60 -16.02 -15.88
N PRO A 71 -3.19 -16.98 -15.02
CA PRO A 71 -4.00 -17.35 -13.88
C PRO A 71 -4.05 -16.21 -12.86
N ALA A 72 -5.24 -15.95 -12.32
CA ALA A 72 -5.44 -15.00 -11.24
C ALA A 72 -5.55 -15.74 -9.90
N GLN A 73 -4.85 -15.22 -8.90
CA GLN A 73 -4.95 -15.62 -7.49
C GLN A 73 -5.47 -14.42 -6.68
N ALA A 74 -6.05 -14.67 -5.50
CA ALA A 74 -6.45 -13.62 -4.58
C ALA A 74 -5.28 -12.67 -4.29
N VAL A 75 -5.54 -11.37 -4.28
CA VAL A 75 -4.56 -10.35 -3.87
C VAL A 75 -4.56 -10.21 -2.36
N HIS A 76 -5.74 -10.34 -1.73
CA HIS A 76 -5.89 -10.28 -0.30
C HIS A 76 -6.67 -11.49 0.20
N GLY A 77 -6.14 -12.18 1.22
CA GLY A 77 -6.80 -13.34 1.82
C GLY A 77 -6.77 -14.59 0.93
N ASP A 78 -7.81 -15.42 1.02
CA ASP A 78 -7.90 -16.71 0.35
C ASP A 78 -8.87 -16.68 -0.85
N TYR A 79 -9.73 -15.66 -0.96
CA TYR A 79 -10.83 -15.62 -1.92
C TYR A 79 -10.99 -14.25 -2.59
N PHE A 80 -11.53 -14.24 -3.81
CA PHE A 80 -11.92 -13.03 -4.53
C PHE A 80 -13.24 -13.23 -5.28
N ALA A 81 -13.92 -12.14 -5.60
CA ALA A 81 -15.18 -12.18 -6.35
C ALA A 81 -14.93 -12.32 -7.85
N VAL A 82 -15.71 -13.17 -8.53
CA VAL A 82 -15.73 -13.34 -9.98
C VAL A 82 -17.14 -13.13 -10.49
N LEU A 83 -17.31 -12.10 -11.30
CA LEU A 83 -18.51 -11.80 -12.06
C LEU A 83 -18.34 -12.37 -13.47
N SER A 84 -19.39 -12.94 -14.05
CA SER A 84 -19.33 -13.47 -15.41
C SER A 84 -20.59 -13.22 -16.21
N THR A 85 -20.44 -13.03 -17.52
CA THR A 85 -21.56 -13.04 -18.48
C THR A 85 -22.10 -14.46 -18.76
N GLY A 86 -21.67 -15.48 -18.00
CA GLY A 86 -22.26 -16.83 -18.04
C GLY A 86 -21.47 -17.86 -17.22
N ASP A 87 -21.87 -19.13 -17.26
CA ASP A 87 -21.06 -20.30 -16.86
C ASP A 87 -20.57 -20.45 -15.39
N THR A 88 -20.73 -19.47 -14.50
CA THR A 88 -20.30 -19.59 -13.09
C THR A 88 -21.29 -20.29 -12.16
N GLY A 89 -22.31 -20.97 -12.69
CA GLY A 89 -23.21 -21.84 -11.93
C GLY A 89 -24.58 -21.25 -11.58
N SER A 90 -24.98 -20.13 -12.20
CA SER A 90 -26.40 -19.75 -12.25
C SER A 90 -27.12 -20.57 -13.32
N ASP A 91 -28.39 -20.93 -13.10
CA ASP A 91 -29.24 -21.60 -14.11
C ASP A 91 -29.50 -20.70 -15.36
N ASP A 92 -28.99 -19.47 -15.35
CA ASP A 92 -29.15 -18.43 -16.36
C ASP A 92 -27.93 -18.38 -17.32
N GLY A 93 -27.66 -19.48 -18.03
CA GLY A 93 -26.60 -19.57 -19.06
C GLY A 93 -26.68 -18.53 -20.21
N ASP A 94 -27.73 -17.71 -20.21
CA ASP A 94 -28.05 -16.66 -21.18
C ASP A 94 -27.89 -15.22 -20.62
N SER A 95 -27.27 -15.04 -19.46
CA SER A 95 -27.12 -13.70 -18.89
C SER A 95 -26.23 -12.80 -19.75
N ILE A 96 -26.66 -11.56 -20.00
CA ILE A 96 -25.83 -10.56 -20.71
C ILE A 96 -25.03 -9.66 -19.77
N MET A 97 -25.11 -9.90 -18.46
CA MET A 97 -24.38 -9.10 -17.48
C MET A 97 -24.27 -9.83 -16.15
N ALA A 98 -23.29 -9.45 -15.34
CA ALA A 98 -23.29 -9.74 -13.91
C ALA A 98 -22.87 -8.48 -13.16
N GLU A 99 -23.46 -8.25 -11.99
CA GLU A 99 -23.17 -7.06 -11.17
C GLU A 99 -23.10 -7.43 -9.69
N ILE A 100 -22.22 -6.74 -8.96
CA ILE A 100 -22.31 -6.61 -7.51
C ILE A 100 -22.49 -5.14 -7.15
N ARG A 101 -23.24 -4.88 -6.08
CA ARG A 101 -23.39 -3.52 -5.57
C ARG A 101 -23.48 -3.45 -4.05
N GLN A 102 -22.97 -2.36 -3.50
CA GLN A 102 -23.07 -2.01 -2.08
C GLN A 102 -23.32 -0.52 -1.93
N LYS A 103 -24.12 -0.15 -0.93
CA LYS A 103 -24.42 1.24 -0.61
C LYS A 103 -23.38 1.80 0.36
N ILE A 104 -22.75 2.92 0.01
CA ILE A 104 -21.67 3.54 0.78
C ILE A 104 -21.90 5.05 0.87
N THR A 105 -21.55 5.67 1.99
CA THR A 105 -21.54 7.13 2.15
C THR A 105 -20.12 7.62 2.29
N PHE A 106 -19.73 8.57 1.45
CA PHE A 106 -18.41 9.18 1.44
C PHE A 106 -18.46 10.63 1.93
N GLN A 107 -17.45 11.01 2.70
CA GLN A 107 -17.16 12.38 3.13
C GLN A 107 -16.09 13.02 2.23
N PRO A 108 -15.99 14.36 2.20
CA PRO A 108 -14.92 15.03 1.48
C PRO A 108 -13.53 14.61 1.99
N GLY A 109 -12.62 14.35 1.06
CA GLY A 109 -11.27 13.87 1.31
C GLY A 109 -11.16 12.36 1.50
N GLU A 110 -12.27 11.62 1.52
CA GLU A 110 -12.23 10.16 1.51
C GLU A 110 -11.90 9.63 0.12
N VAL A 111 -11.48 8.37 0.08
CA VAL A 111 -11.05 7.65 -1.09
C VAL A 111 -11.77 6.30 -1.15
N ILE A 112 -12.13 5.87 -2.35
CA ILE A 112 -12.52 4.49 -2.68
C ILE A 112 -11.47 3.88 -3.59
N GLY A 113 -11.15 2.61 -3.40
CA GLY A 113 -10.31 1.88 -4.33
C GLY A 113 -10.36 0.38 -4.12
N GLY A 114 -9.57 -0.33 -4.91
CA GLY A 114 -9.44 -1.78 -4.87
C GLY A 114 -8.66 -2.29 -6.08
N VAL A 115 -8.67 -3.62 -6.26
CA VAL A 115 -8.05 -4.24 -7.44
C VAL A 115 -9.10 -4.91 -8.32
N TYR A 116 -8.78 -4.97 -9.61
CA TYR A 116 -9.61 -5.62 -10.61
C TYR A 116 -8.74 -6.37 -11.62
N TYR A 117 -9.35 -7.39 -12.22
CA TYR A 117 -8.77 -8.16 -13.30
C TYR A 117 -9.87 -8.47 -14.32
N PHE A 118 -9.57 -8.30 -15.61
CA PHE A 118 -10.50 -8.56 -16.69
C PHE A 118 -9.98 -9.67 -17.58
N ALA A 119 -10.86 -10.61 -17.92
CA ALA A 119 -10.60 -11.66 -18.86
C ALA A 119 -11.79 -11.85 -19.79
N THR A 120 -11.53 -12.22 -21.02
CA THR A 120 -12.58 -12.47 -22.01
C THR A 120 -12.24 -13.69 -22.84
N ALA A 121 -13.24 -14.53 -23.06
CA ALA A 121 -13.22 -15.55 -24.08
C ALA A 121 -13.86 -15.04 -25.39
N ASP A 122 -14.06 -13.72 -25.53
CA ASP A 122 -14.64 -13.10 -26.73
C ASP A 122 -13.54 -12.46 -27.61
N TYR A 123 -13.95 -11.82 -28.71
CA TYR A 123 -13.08 -11.21 -29.70
C TYR A 123 -13.58 -9.83 -30.15
N TYR A 124 -12.73 -9.01 -30.77
CA TYR A 124 -12.97 -7.60 -31.15
C TYR A 124 -14.30 -7.33 -31.87
N GLY A 125 -14.91 -8.32 -32.51
CA GLY A 125 -16.22 -8.20 -33.15
C GLY A 125 -17.36 -7.94 -32.14
N TRP A 126 -17.14 -8.32 -30.89
CA TRP A 126 -18.08 -8.25 -29.78
C TRP A 126 -17.33 -7.71 -28.55
N ASN A 127 -17.31 -6.38 -28.44
CA ASN A 127 -16.55 -5.69 -27.40
C ASN A 127 -17.30 -5.70 -26.07
N ASP A 128 -17.30 -6.86 -25.43
CA ASP A 128 -17.65 -7.03 -24.03
C ASP A 128 -16.76 -6.15 -23.14
N TYR A 129 -17.31 -5.75 -22.00
CA TYR A 129 -16.61 -4.80 -21.14
C TYR A 129 -16.99 -4.94 -19.67
N ALA A 130 -16.07 -4.50 -18.83
CA ALA A 130 -16.23 -4.33 -17.40
C ALA A 130 -16.16 -2.85 -17.04
N LYS A 131 -16.88 -2.46 -15.99
CA LYS A 131 -16.82 -1.11 -15.42
C LYS A 131 -17.11 -1.10 -13.93
N ILE A 132 -16.59 -0.06 -13.28
CA ILE A 132 -16.85 0.26 -11.87
C ILE A 132 -17.45 1.67 -11.83
N THR A 133 -18.58 1.79 -11.16
CA THR A 133 -19.34 3.05 -11.11
C THR A 133 -19.84 3.34 -9.71
N LEU A 134 -19.95 4.62 -9.37
CA LEU A 134 -20.64 5.10 -8.19
C LEU A 134 -21.93 5.78 -8.65
N ASN A 135 -23.05 5.11 -8.42
CA ASN A 135 -24.37 5.60 -8.79
C ASN A 135 -25.02 6.31 -7.59
N PRO A 136 -25.42 7.59 -7.66
CA PRO A 136 -26.05 8.28 -6.54
C PRO A 136 -27.21 7.46 -5.95
N ALA A 137 -27.21 7.27 -4.64
CA ALA A 137 -28.18 6.40 -3.99
C ALA A 137 -29.62 6.98 -4.00
N SER A 138 -29.74 8.31 -4.07
CA SER A 138 -31.02 8.99 -4.29
C SER A 138 -31.36 9.02 -5.78
N ARG A 139 -32.54 8.49 -6.13
CA ARG A 139 -32.99 8.36 -7.53
C ARG A 139 -33.65 9.62 -8.13
N GLU A 140 -33.85 10.70 -7.38
CA GLU A 140 -34.64 11.85 -7.88
C GLU A 140 -34.14 13.18 -7.30
N ARG A 141 -33.78 14.15 -8.16
CA ARG A 141 -33.77 15.64 -8.01
C ARG A 141 -33.36 16.31 -6.68
N GLU A 142 -32.95 15.57 -5.67
CA GLU A 142 -32.67 16.04 -4.30
C GLU A 142 -31.16 16.18 -4.05
N THR A 143 -30.33 15.60 -4.92
CA THR A 143 -28.88 15.72 -4.87
C THR A 143 -28.35 16.20 -6.21
N ASP A 144 -27.39 17.13 -6.20
CA ASP A 144 -26.65 17.56 -7.40
C ASP A 144 -25.56 16.54 -7.81
N LEU A 145 -25.51 15.38 -7.15
CA LEU A 145 -24.55 14.30 -7.42
C LEU A 145 -24.88 13.62 -8.75
N SER A 146 -23.85 13.43 -9.58
CA SER A 146 -23.90 12.64 -10.80
C SER A 146 -23.28 11.26 -10.59
N THR A 147 -23.61 10.31 -11.48
CA THR A 147 -22.83 9.07 -11.59
C THR A 147 -21.37 9.40 -11.83
N ILE A 148 -20.50 8.72 -11.11
CA ILE A 148 -19.05 8.76 -11.30
C ILE A 148 -18.67 7.43 -11.93
N GLU A 149 -18.04 7.49 -13.10
CA GLU A 149 -17.39 6.33 -13.71
C GLU A 149 -15.94 6.32 -13.24
N ILE A 150 -15.50 5.20 -12.66
CA ILE A 150 -14.14 5.08 -12.16
C ILE A 150 -13.21 4.85 -13.35
N GLU A 151 -12.16 5.67 -13.44
CA GLU A 151 -11.13 5.54 -14.45
C GLU A 151 -10.15 4.42 -14.06
N PHE A 152 -9.89 3.52 -14.99
CA PHE A 152 -8.88 2.47 -14.90
C PHE A 152 -7.48 3.02 -15.24
N GLU A 153 -6.43 2.26 -14.94
CA GLU A 153 -5.03 2.69 -15.12
C GLU A 153 -4.67 3.11 -16.56
N ASN A 154 -5.39 2.57 -17.56
CA ASN A 154 -5.24 2.94 -18.97
C ASN A 154 -5.94 4.25 -19.37
N GLY A 155 -6.58 4.94 -18.43
CA GLY A 155 -7.33 6.17 -18.65
C GLY A 155 -8.73 5.98 -19.23
N LYS A 156 -9.24 4.75 -19.30
CA LYS A 156 -10.61 4.44 -19.75
C LYS A 156 -11.53 4.19 -18.55
N THR A 157 -12.83 4.43 -18.72
CA THR A 157 -13.87 4.08 -17.73
C THR A 157 -14.44 2.67 -17.92
N GLU A 158 -14.00 1.99 -18.99
CA GLU A 158 -14.38 0.62 -19.33
C GLU A 158 -13.11 -0.17 -19.67
N MET A 159 -13.03 -1.39 -19.15
CA MET A 159 -12.01 -2.38 -19.52
C MET A 159 -12.67 -3.37 -20.46
N ASP A 160 -12.18 -3.48 -21.69
CA ASP A 160 -12.90 -4.15 -22.77
C ASP A 160 -12.01 -5.13 -23.54
N VAL A 161 -12.65 -5.94 -24.41
CA VAL A 161 -11.95 -6.87 -25.31
C VAL A 161 -10.92 -6.13 -26.16
N GLU A 162 -11.22 -4.89 -26.58
CA GLU A 162 -10.28 -4.12 -27.37
C GLU A 162 -8.95 -3.87 -26.64
N THR A 163 -9.03 -3.71 -25.31
CA THR A 163 -7.89 -3.45 -24.44
C THR A 163 -7.05 -4.70 -24.15
N VAL A 164 -7.69 -5.83 -23.83
CA VAL A 164 -6.96 -7.07 -23.46
C VAL A 164 -6.64 -7.96 -24.67
N GLY A 165 -7.40 -7.83 -25.76
CA GLY A 165 -7.29 -8.60 -26.99
C GLY A 165 -8.23 -9.82 -27.06
N ASP A 166 -8.27 -10.44 -28.23
CA ASP A 166 -9.10 -11.62 -28.51
C ASP A 166 -8.71 -12.81 -27.64
N PHE A 167 -9.69 -13.39 -26.93
CA PHE A 167 -9.51 -14.58 -26.10
C PHE A 167 -8.31 -14.43 -25.16
N ARG A 168 -8.28 -13.34 -24.41
CA ARG A 168 -7.16 -12.94 -23.55
C ARG A 168 -7.64 -12.45 -22.20
N SER A 169 -6.67 -12.22 -21.35
CA SER A 169 -6.86 -11.53 -20.09
C SER A 169 -5.79 -10.47 -19.88
N MET A 170 -5.94 -9.72 -18.80
CA MET A 170 -4.87 -8.87 -18.29
C MET A 170 -3.69 -9.73 -17.81
N GLU A 171 -2.47 -9.21 -17.89
CA GLU A 171 -1.29 -9.97 -17.43
C GLU A 171 -1.23 -10.06 -15.89
N ASN A 172 -1.73 -9.03 -15.19
CA ASN A 172 -1.74 -8.92 -13.73
C ASN A 172 -3.00 -8.17 -13.27
N TRP A 173 -3.30 -8.24 -11.97
CA TRP A 173 -4.26 -7.35 -11.33
C TRP A 173 -3.85 -5.88 -11.52
N SER A 174 -4.83 -5.00 -11.74
CA SER A 174 -4.63 -3.55 -11.76
C SER A 174 -5.45 -2.90 -10.66
N THR A 175 -5.04 -1.72 -10.23
CA THR A 175 -5.69 -0.96 -9.15
C THR A 175 -6.58 0.14 -9.73
N PHE A 176 -7.64 0.49 -9.01
CA PHE A 176 -8.38 1.73 -9.25
C PHE A 176 -8.50 2.54 -7.97
N GLU A 177 -8.64 3.85 -8.12
CA GLU A 177 -8.86 4.74 -6.98
C GLU A 177 -9.63 5.99 -7.39
N TYR A 178 -10.46 6.52 -6.48
CA TYR A 178 -11.15 7.78 -6.65
C TYR A 178 -11.23 8.54 -5.32
N GLU A 179 -10.82 9.82 -5.34
CA GLU A 179 -10.89 10.74 -4.19
C GLU A 179 -12.14 11.62 -4.28
N PHE A 180 -12.88 11.73 -3.17
CA PHE A 180 -14.10 12.50 -3.07
C PHE A 180 -13.81 13.94 -2.65
N THR A 181 -14.34 14.91 -3.39
CA THR A 181 -14.26 16.33 -3.03
C THR A 181 -15.53 16.78 -2.31
N GLU A 182 -15.58 18.04 -1.87
CA GLU A 182 -16.83 18.63 -1.35
C GLU A 182 -18.01 18.55 -2.33
N GLN A 183 -17.74 18.49 -3.64
CA GLN A 183 -18.77 18.45 -4.68
C GLN A 183 -19.19 17.02 -5.04
N THR A 184 -18.35 16.03 -4.79
CA THR A 184 -18.59 14.63 -5.18
C THR A 184 -18.83 13.71 -3.99
N ALA A 185 -18.56 14.15 -2.76
CA ALA A 185 -18.90 13.42 -1.54
C ALA A 185 -20.42 13.27 -1.39
N GLY A 186 -20.85 12.11 -0.90
CA GLY A 186 -22.26 11.78 -0.72
C GLY A 186 -22.52 10.29 -0.66
N GLU A 187 -23.78 9.92 -0.84
CA GLU A 187 -24.25 8.54 -0.74
C GLU A 187 -24.39 7.91 -2.13
N TYR A 188 -23.72 6.77 -2.34
CA TYR A 188 -23.64 6.07 -3.62
C TYR A 188 -23.93 4.58 -3.47
N TYR A 189 -24.40 3.96 -4.55
CA TYR A 189 -24.22 2.53 -4.79
C TYR A 189 -22.93 2.36 -5.59
N LEU A 190 -21.90 1.81 -4.96
CA LEU A 190 -20.76 1.25 -5.67
C LEU A 190 -21.26 0.04 -6.44
N THR A 191 -21.11 0.07 -7.76
CA THR A 191 -21.58 -0.97 -8.68
C THR A 191 -20.42 -1.40 -9.56
N CYS A 192 -20.08 -2.68 -9.49
CA CYS A 192 -19.08 -3.30 -10.37
C CYS A 192 -19.81 -4.28 -11.26
N GLY A 193 -19.51 -4.26 -12.56
CA GLY A 193 -20.22 -5.12 -13.49
C GLY A 193 -19.40 -5.50 -14.71
N VAL A 194 -19.73 -6.66 -15.26
CA VAL A 194 -19.28 -7.15 -16.56
C VAL A 194 -20.49 -7.34 -17.46
N TYR A 195 -20.36 -6.94 -18.72
CA TYR A 195 -21.47 -6.82 -19.66
C TYR A 195 -21.10 -7.45 -21.00
N ASP A 196 -21.96 -8.34 -21.45
CA ASP A 196 -21.95 -8.88 -22.80
C ASP A 196 -22.70 -7.92 -23.72
N ARG A 197 -22.04 -7.51 -24.79
CA ARG A 197 -22.59 -6.48 -25.66
C ARG A 197 -23.70 -6.99 -26.57
N ASN A 198 -23.66 -8.23 -27.08
CA ASN A 198 -24.56 -8.62 -28.17
C ASN A 198 -24.73 -10.12 -28.46
N ASP A 199 -23.80 -11.02 -28.11
CA ASP A 199 -23.75 -12.33 -28.76
C ASP A 199 -24.07 -13.52 -27.85
N ARG A 200 -23.98 -13.38 -26.50
CA ARG A 200 -24.27 -14.42 -25.48
C ARG A 200 -23.43 -15.69 -25.61
N ILE A 201 -22.60 -15.74 -26.65
CA ILE A 201 -21.90 -16.92 -27.12
C ILE A 201 -20.64 -17.01 -26.28
N TYR A 202 -19.80 -15.98 -26.32
CA TYR A 202 -18.57 -15.93 -25.53
C TYR A 202 -18.77 -15.25 -24.19
N LYS A 203 -17.98 -15.67 -23.20
CA LYS A 203 -18.11 -15.20 -21.82
C LYS A 203 -16.96 -14.28 -21.45
N SER A 204 -17.28 -13.25 -20.70
CA SER A 204 -16.33 -12.29 -20.16
C SER A 204 -16.45 -12.25 -18.64
N TYR A 205 -15.34 -11.93 -18.00
CA TYR A 205 -15.15 -12.07 -16.56
C TYR A 205 -14.54 -10.80 -15.99
N LEU A 206 -15.11 -10.36 -14.86
CA LEU A 206 -14.53 -9.32 -14.03
C LEU A 206 -14.26 -9.92 -12.66
N MET A 207 -13.01 -9.88 -12.23
CA MET A 207 -12.58 -10.31 -10.91
C MET A 207 -12.27 -9.09 -10.07
N LEU A 208 -12.63 -9.13 -8.79
CA LEU A 208 -12.56 -8.01 -7.86
C LEU A 208 -12.04 -8.49 -6.52
N ASP A 209 -11.13 -7.72 -5.93
CA ASP A 209 -10.56 -8.01 -4.61
C ASP A 209 -10.09 -6.73 -3.90
N ASN A 210 -9.86 -6.83 -2.59
CA ASN A 210 -9.24 -5.83 -1.72
C ASN A 210 -9.87 -4.43 -1.83
N PHE A 211 -11.20 -4.35 -1.80
CA PHE A 211 -11.89 -3.07 -1.82
C PHE A 211 -11.76 -2.35 -0.48
N TYR A 212 -11.52 -1.05 -0.55
CA TYR A 212 -11.39 -0.18 0.61
C TYR A 212 -12.10 1.14 0.41
N ALA A 213 -12.58 1.73 1.51
CA ALA A 213 -13.08 3.10 1.55
C ALA A 213 -12.62 3.82 2.81
N GLY A 214 -12.69 5.15 2.79
CA GLY A 214 -12.45 6.01 3.94
C GLY A 214 -11.38 7.05 3.66
N LEU A 215 -10.93 7.77 4.69
CA LEU A 215 -9.83 8.71 4.53
C LEU A 215 -8.59 7.97 4.02
N PRO A 216 -7.88 8.50 2.99
CA PRO A 216 -6.63 7.92 2.57
C PRO A 216 -5.72 7.86 3.79
N GLN A 217 -5.09 6.70 4.02
CA GLN A 217 -4.02 6.60 4.99
C GLN A 217 -2.74 6.49 4.18
N ARG A 218 -2.37 7.61 3.55
CA ARG A 218 -1.19 7.66 2.70
C ARG A 218 -0.06 8.32 3.45
N LEU A 219 1.05 7.60 3.57
CA LEU A 219 2.31 8.16 4.00
C LEU A 219 3.04 8.70 2.78
N ARG A 220 3.04 10.03 2.63
CA ARG A 220 3.84 10.70 1.61
C ARG A 220 5.26 10.91 2.14
N ILE A 221 6.24 10.53 1.35
CA ILE A 221 7.67 10.66 1.64
C ILE A 221 8.28 11.56 0.58
N LYS A 222 8.79 12.71 0.99
CA LYS A 222 9.46 13.66 0.11
C LYS A 222 10.93 13.75 0.44
N ASN A 223 11.76 13.69 -0.60
CA ASN A 223 13.20 13.89 -0.45
C ASN A 223 13.55 15.36 -0.67
N TYR A 224 14.05 15.99 0.39
CA TYR A 224 14.43 17.39 0.42
C TYR A 224 15.95 17.55 0.54
N LEU A 225 16.55 18.16 -0.48
CA LEU A 225 17.95 18.57 -0.49
C LEU A 225 18.01 20.11 -0.48
N GLU A 226 18.68 20.70 0.53
CA GLU A 226 18.90 22.15 0.57
C GLU A 226 20.14 22.50 -0.23
N ILE A 227 19.96 23.23 -1.33
CA ILE A 227 21.00 23.39 -2.34
C ILE A 227 21.38 24.87 -2.47
N SER A 228 22.63 25.20 -2.13
CA SER A 228 23.27 26.46 -2.54
C SER A 228 23.89 26.31 -3.94
N GLY A 229 23.19 26.76 -4.99
CA GLY A 229 23.81 27.01 -6.30
C GLY A 229 24.35 25.80 -7.08
N SER A 230 23.79 24.59 -6.90
CA SER A 230 24.17 23.38 -7.64
C SER A 230 23.37 23.17 -8.94
N GLN A 231 23.87 22.30 -9.82
CA GLN A 231 23.17 21.81 -11.02
C GLN A 231 22.62 20.40 -10.73
N ILE A 232 21.51 20.30 -10.00
CA ILE A 232 20.73 19.06 -9.99
C ILE A 232 19.97 18.96 -11.30
N VAL A 233 20.08 17.81 -11.95
CA VAL A 233 19.33 17.53 -13.17
C VAL A 233 18.07 16.72 -12.84
N SER A 234 18.14 15.77 -11.89
CA SER A 234 16.97 15.02 -11.41
C SER A 234 17.24 14.29 -10.10
N ARG A 235 16.17 13.91 -9.39
CA ARG A 235 16.17 13.08 -8.17
C ARG A 235 15.16 11.96 -8.34
N LYS A 236 15.36 10.86 -7.62
CA LYS A 236 14.46 9.70 -7.63
C LYS A 236 14.45 9.06 -6.24
N ILE A 237 13.26 8.65 -5.80
CA ILE A 237 13.07 7.78 -4.65
C ILE A 237 12.57 6.45 -5.22
N ASP A 238 13.32 5.40 -4.96
CA ASP A 238 12.92 4.04 -5.28
C ASP A 238 12.51 3.33 -4.00
N ILE A 239 11.41 2.59 -4.05
CA ILE A 239 10.98 1.75 -2.95
C ILE A 239 10.92 0.30 -3.43
N SER A 240 11.35 -0.60 -2.57
CA SER A 240 11.27 -2.03 -2.82
C SER A 240 10.89 -2.75 -1.54
N ARG A 241 10.18 -3.85 -1.69
CA ARG A 241 9.81 -4.74 -0.61
C ARG A 241 10.28 -6.15 -0.98
N LYS A 242 10.76 -6.91 0.01
CA LYS A 242 11.40 -8.22 -0.20
C LYS A 242 10.88 -9.22 0.81
N ASP A 243 9.76 -9.84 0.47
CA ASP A 243 9.02 -10.76 1.33
C ASP A 243 9.73 -12.12 1.46
N ASP A 244 10.54 -12.49 0.47
CA ASP A 244 11.39 -13.68 0.45
C ASP A 244 12.35 -13.76 1.67
N ARG A 245 12.67 -12.61 2.28
CA ARG A 245 13.50 -12.52 3.49
C ARG A 245 12.72 -12.58 4.79
N TYR A 246 11.40 -12.48 4.73
CA TYR A 246 10.49 -12.43 5.85
C TYR A 246 9.37 -13.48 5.67
N PRO A 247 9.67 -14.78 5.83
CA PRO A 247 8.72 -15.88 5.56
C PRO A 247 7.46 -15.90 6.44
N ASN A 248 7.32 -14.94 7.36
CA ASN A 248 6.13 -14.73 8.19
C ASN A 248 5.31 -13.52 7.74
N ALA A 249 5.67 -12.84 6.63
CA ALA A 249 4.84 -11.80 6.03
C ALA A 249 3.50 -12.43 5.60
N LYS A 250 2.40 -12.00 6.24
CA LYS A 250 1.07 -12.61 6.10
C LYS A 250 0.22 -11.99 4.99
N ASP A 251 0.75 -11.00 4.29
CA ASP A 251 0.03 -10.23 3.28
C ASP A 251 0.22 -10.76 1.86
N GLY A 252 0.74 -11.98 1.68
CA GLY A 252 0.62 -12.72 0.42
C GLY A 252 1.62 -12.37 -0.70
N TYR A 253 2.63 -11.53 -0.44
CA TYR A 253 3.54 -10.99 -1.46
C TYR A 253 4.76 -11.88 -1.81
N ASP A 254 4.60 -13.21 -1.87
CA ASP A 254 5.71 -14.11 -2.17
C ASP A 254 6.09 -14.09 -3.66
N LEU A 255 7.02 -13.21 -4.04
CA LEU A 255 7.58 -13.11 -5.40
C LEU A 255 8.64 -14.18 -5.71
N SER A 256 8.87 -15.14 -4.82
CA SER A 256 10.03 -16.05 -4.93
C SER A 256 9.97 -17.07 -6.09
N ASP A 257 8.81 -17.27 -6.74
CA ASP A 257 8.68 -18.25 -7.83
C ASP A 257 8.64 -17.68 -9.26
N LYS A 258 8.72 -16.35 -9.48
CA LYS A 258 9.00 -15.77 -10.81
C LYS A 258 10.45 -15.33 -10.91
N CYS A 259 11.33 -16.33 -10.90
CA CYS A 259 12.75 -16.19 -11.21
C CYS A 259 12.92 -15.69 -12.66
N LEU A 260 12.97 -14.36 -12.86
CA LEU A 260 13.42 -13.75 -14.10
C LEU A 260 14.93 -13.99 -14.25
N SER A 261 15.26 -14.88 -15.17
CA SER A 261 16.62 -15.10 -15.65
C SER A 261 17.17 -13.82 -16.28
N ASP A 262 18.32 -13.37 -15.79
CA ASP A 262 19.36 -12.60 -16.50
C ASP A 262 18.90 -11.72 -17.69
N THR A 263 18.17 -10.64 -17.40
CA THR A 263 18.19 -9.44 -18.25
C THR A 263 18.14 -8.19 -17.37
N THR A 264 18.86 -7.16 -17.78
CA THR A 264 19.10 -5.87 -17.12
C THR A 264 17.88 -4.96 -17.02
N GLU A 265 16.71 -5.49 -16.67
CA GLU A 265 15.49 -4.71 -16.44
C GLU A 265 15.01 -4.99 -15.00
N GLU A 266 14.96 -3.91 -14.21
CA GLU A 266 14.51 -3.92 -12.82
C GLU A 266 13.09 -4.48 -12.74
N ALA A 267 12.91 -5.60 -12.03
CA ALA A 267 11.60 -6.11 -11.68
C ALA A 267 10.91 -5.12 -10.73
N VAL A 268 9.91 -4.41 -11.26
CA VAL A 268 8.97 -3.55 -10.55
C VAL A 268 7.67 -4.33 -10.40
N ILE A 269 7.22 -4.61 -9.18
CA ILE A 269 5.93 -5.27 -8.87
C ILE A 269 5.36 -4.56 -7.62
N TYR A 270 4.26 -3.79 -7.63
CA TYR A 270 2.81 -4.02 -7.87
C TYR A 270 2.09 -4.90 -6.80
N SER A 271 1.38 -4.30 -5.85
CA SER A 271 -0.12 -4.40 -5.74
C SER A 271 -0.78 -3.75 -4.49
N ASP A 272 -0.07 -3.37 -3.42
CA ASP A 272 -0.64 -2.46 -2.37
C ASP A 272 0.10 -1.12 -2.24
N VAL A 273 1.29 -0.99 -2.83
CA VAL A 273 1.92 0.32 -3.00
C VAL A 273 1.43 0.88 -4.32
N THR A 274 0.32 1.62 -4.31
CA THR A 274 -0.05 2.45 -5.47
C THR A 274 1.03 3.51 -5.63
N TYR A 275 1.97 3.28 -6.53
CA TYR A 275 3.06 4.19 -6.83
C TYR A 275 2.49 5.44 -7.50
N TYR A 276 2.23 6.48 -6.70
CA TYR A 276 1.90 7.79 -7.24
C TYR A 276 3.12 8.69 -7.16
N ASN A 277 3.88 8.73 -8.26
CA ASN A 277 4.69 9.92 -8.52
C ASN A 277 3.71 11.04 -8.85
N ASP A 278 3.55 11.99 -7.94
CA ASP A 278 2.87 13.23 -8.25
C ASP A 278 3.60 13.86 -9.45
N PRO A 279 2.98 13.96 -10.64
CA PRO A 279 3.65 14.50 -11.82
C PRO A 279 4.04 15.97 -11.61
N ASN A 280 3.44 16.64 -10.61
CA ASN A 280 3.78 18.00 -10.21
C ASN A 280 4.87 18.05 -9.12
N ASP A 281 5.21 16.93 -8.47
CA ASP A 281 6.26 16.82 -7.46
C ASP A 281 7.06 15.49 -7.60
N PRO A 282 7.98 15.42 -8.59
CA PRO A 282 8.71 14.19 -8.95
C PRO A 282 9.72 13.71 -7.89
N ASN A 283 9.77 14.37 -6.73
CA ASN A 283 10.65 14.02 -5.61
C ASN A 283 9.84 13.52 -4.40
N SER A 284 8.59 13.15 -4.62
CA SER A 284 7.69 12.63 -3.62
C SER A 284 7.19 11.24 -4.02
N LEU A 285 7.12 10.37 -3.03
CA LEU A 285 6.55 9.03 -3.09
C LEU A 285 5.34 9.02 -2.16
N SER A 286 4.22 8.46 -2.59
CA SER A 286 3.08 8.20 -1.71
C SER A 286 2.96 6.70 -1.49
N LEU A 287 2.84 6.30 -0.23
CA LEU A 287 2.66 4.92 0.17
C LEU A 287 1.29 4.77 0.79
N ASP A 288 0.52 3.82 0.27
CA ASP A 288 -0.57 3.27 1.03
C ASP A 288 -0.01 2.33 2.10
N VAL A 289 -0.52 2.49 3.31
CA VAL A 289 0.08 1.93 4.52
C VAL A 289 -1.01 1.38 5.45
N ARG A 290 -2.16 1.03 4.87
CA ARG A 290 -3.33 0.46 5.55
C ARG A 290 -3.20 -1.01 5.93
N SER A 291 -2.13 -1.69 5.51
CA SER A 291 -1.92 -3.08 5.93
C SER A 291 -1.66 -3.16 7.43
N GLU A 292 -2.69 -3.54 8.19
CA GLU A 292 -2.63 -3.68 9.65
C GLU A 292 -1.70 -4.82 10.09
N ASP A 293 -1.42 -5.78 9.20
CA ASP A 293 -0.75 -7.04 9.52
C ASP A 293 0.60 -7.25 8.82
N SER A 294 1.07 -6.31 8.00
CA SER A 294 2.36 -6.48 7.33
C SER A 294 3.54 -6.43 8.32
N THR A 295 4.35 -7.49 8.36
CA THR A 295 5.59 -7.53 9.15
C THR A 295 6.83 -7.18 8.34
N ALA A 296 6.72 -7.10 7.01
CA ALA A 296 7.88 -6.87 6.16
C ALA A 296 8.18 -5.38 6.06
N PRO A 297 9.44 -4.96 6.25
CA PRO A 297 9.82 -3.57 6.07
C PRO A 297 9.87 -3.18 4.59
N TYR A 298 9.68 -1.89 4.34
CA TYR A 298 9.95 -1.27 3.06
C TYR A 298 11.38 -0.75 2.99
N TYR A 299 12.09 -1.04 1.90
CA TYR A 299 13.42 -0.53 1.64
C TYR A 299 13.36 0.65 0.68
N LEU A 300 13.81 1.81 1.18
CA LEU A 300 13.91 3.04 0.40
C LEU A 300 15.34 3.20 -0.12
N LYS A 301 15.46 3.61 -1.39
CA LYS A 301 16.70 4.03 -2.03
C LYS A 301 16.52 5.44 -2.56
N LEU A 302 17.49 6.29 -2.26
CA LEU A 302 17.50 7.69 -2.65
C LEU A 302 18.62 7.89 -3.66
N SER A 303 18.28 8.33 -4.86
CA SER A 303 19.23 8.55 -5.95
C SER A 303 19.04 9.94 -6.57
N SER A 304 20.13 10.47 -7.14
CA SER A 304 20.17 11.80 -7.74
C SER A 304 21.14 11.79 -8.90
N TYR A 305 20.88 12.65 -9.89
CA TYR A 305 21.77 12.91 -11.00
C TYR A 305 22.17 14.38 -10.99
N GLY A 306 23.47 14.62 -10.79
CA GLY A 306 24.02 15.98 -10.70
C GLY A 306 25.41 16.02 -10.08
N ASN A 307 25.95 17.23 -9.96
CA ASN A 307 27.24 17.49 -9.32
C ASN A 307 27.06 18.51 -8.18
N PHE A 308 27.25 18.06 -6.95
CA PHE A 308 27.19 18.91 -5.76
C PHE A 308 28.54 19.57 -5.53
N ARG A 309 28.56 20.90 -5.49
CA ARG A 309 29.79 21.68 -5.28
C ARG A 309 30.16 21.84 -3.81
N GLU A 310 29.15 21.78 -2.95
CA GLU A 310 29.24 22.01 -1.51
C GLU A 310 28.51 20.87 -0.80
N GLN A 311 28.78 20.72 0.49
CA GLN A 311 28.01 19.81 1.34
C GLN A 311 26.55 20.24 1.32
N THR A 312 25.65 19.29 1.10
CA THR A 312 24.22 19.53 0.88
C THR A 312 23.46 18.86 2.01
N SER A 313 22.62 19.62 2.72
CA SER A 313 21.77 19.05 3.76
C SER A 313 20.71 18.16 3.12
N ASN A 314 20.40 17.04 3.77
CA ASN A 314 19.54 16.00 3.23
C ASN A 314 18.49 15.60 4.26
N ASN A 315 17.22 15.70 3.90
CA ASN A 315 16.11 15.40 4.79
C ASN A 315 15.06 14.58 4.04
N LEU A 316 14.40 13.67 4.76
CA LEU A 316 13.09 13.16 4.34
C LEU A 316 12.01 13.94 5.07
N ILE A 317 10.94 14.25 4.35
CA ILE A 317 9.73 14.86 4.93
C ILE A 317 8.63 13.82 4.77
N PHE A 318 8.14 13.34 5.90
CA PHE A 318 7.00 12.43 5.95
C PHE A 318 5.74 13.22 6.23
N THR A 319 4.66 12.96 5.52
CA THR A 319 3.37 13.59 5.80
C THR A 319 2.25 12.59 5.60
N PHE A 320 1.26 12.58 6.49
CA PHE A 320 0.01 11.91 6.21
C PHE A 320 -0.87 12.77 5.30
N GLN A 321 -1.42 12.16 4.26
CA GLN A 321 -2.55 12.74 3.54
C GLN A 321 -3.82 12.13 4.15
N GLY A 322 -4.62 12.93 4.86
CA GLY A 322 -5.80 12.48 5.61
C GLY A 322 -5.73 12.87 7.10
N GLU A 323 -6.82 12.68 7.85
CA GLU A 323 -6.75 12.79 9.30
C GLU A 323 -5.91 11.61 9.84
N ALA A 324 -4.96 11.91 10.72
CA ALA A 324 -3.99 10.94 11.26
C ALA A 324 -4.54 9.79 12.15
N PRO A 325 -5.78 9.78 12.71
CA PRO A 325 -6.10 8.82 13.76
C PRO A 325 -6.41 7.40 13.24
N ALA A 326 -6.57 7.19 11.93
CA ALA A 326 -7.05 5.92 11.40
C ALA A 326 -5.94 4.89 11.14
N PHE A 327 -4.68 5.31 11.18
CA PHE A 327 -3.60 4.35 11.27
C PHE A 327 -3.69 3.65 12.61
N GLY A 328 -4.02 2.36 12.62
CA GLY A 328 -3.97 1.51 13.82
C GLY A 328 -2.72 1.83 14.64
N GLY A 329 -2.78 1.77 15.99
CA GLY A 329 -1.77 2.33 16.92
C GLY A 329 -0.32 1.82 16.78
N SER A 330 -0.05 1.04 15.76
CA SER A 330 1.21 0.59 15.19
C SER A 330 2.28 1.66 15.00
N SER A 331 3.50 1.41 15.46
CA SER A 331 4.64 2.31 15.22
C SER A 331 5.00 2.38 13.73
N ILE A 332 5.42 3.57 13.27
CA ILE A 332 6.06 3.73 11.95
C ILE A 332 7.49 4.20 12.19
N LEU A 333 8.46 3.35 11.87
CA LEU A 333 9.86 3.60 12.18
C LEU A 333 10.68 3.72 10.91
N PHE A 334 11.56 4.71 10.84
CA PHE A 334 12.50 4.85 9.73
C PHE A 334 13.93 4.74 10.26
N GLN A 335 14.78 4.00 9.56
CA GLN A 335 16.21 3.94 9.86
C GLN A 335 17.00 4.13 8.57
N GLN A 336 17.86 5.15 8.52
CA GLN A 336 18.80 5.28 7.41
C GLN A 336 19.79 4.10 7.46
N THR A 337 20.13 3.56 6.30
CA THR A 337 21.19 2.59 6.10
C THR A 337 22.25 3.20 5.20
N SER A 338 23.51 2.83 5.39
CA SER A 338 24.57 3.32 4.52
C SER A 338 24.36 2.81 3.09
N SER A 339 24.45 3.74 2.14
CA SER A 339 24.15 3.58 0.72
C SER A 339 25.38 3.29 -0.13
N ARG A 340 26.56 3.67 0.37
CA ARG A 340 27.81 3.63 -0.36
C ARG A 340 28.86 3.07 0.56
N GLY A 341 29.37 1.89 0.20
CA GLY A 341 30.48 1.37 0.93
C GLY A 341 31.69 2.29 0.85
N THR A 342 32.32 2.59 1.98
CA THR A 342 33.63 3.24 1.95
C THR A 342 34.68 2.21 1.54
N PRO A 343 35.91 2.60 1.15
CA PRO A 343 36.99 1.65 0.97
C PRO A 343 37.24 0.77 2.22
N GLU A 344 36.86 1.24 3.41
CA GLU A 344 36.93 0.47 4.67
C GLU A 344 35.67 -0.35 4.98
N ASP A 345 34.54 -0.06 4.34
CA ASP A 345 33.28 -0.79 4.46
C ASP A 345 32.59 -0.88 3.08
N PRO A 346 33.14 -1.64 2.11
CA PRO A 346 32.76 -1.56 0.68
C PRO A 346 31.31 -1.99 0.38
N ASN A 347 30.62 -2.59 1.34
CA ASN A 347 29.21 -2.95 1.21
C ASN A 347 28.28 -1.97 1.93
N GLY A 348 28.82 -1.02 2.69
CA GLY A 348 28.04 -0.05 3.43
C GLY A 348 27.13 -0.68 4.49
N LEU A 349 27.44 -1.90 4.92
CA LEU A 349 26.58 -2.68 5.83
C LEU A 349 26.89 -2.39 7.31
N ASN A 350 27.93 -1.60 7.61
CA ASN A 350 28.40 -1.39 8.98
C ASN A 350 28.23 0.05 9.50
N GLU A 351 27.50 0.91 8.77
CA GLU A 351 27.13 2.25 9.26
C GLU A 351 25.62 2.31 9.50
N PHE A 352 25.25 2.11 10.76
CA PHE A 352 23.87 2.16 11.23
C PHE A 352 23.55 3.54 11.79
N TYR A 353 22.50 4.15 11.26
CA TYR A 353 22.00 5.43 11.71
C TYR A 353 20.93 5.25 12.81
N PRO A 354 20.63 6.32 13.56
CA PRO A 354 19.56 6.32 14.55
C PRO A 354 18.21 5.86 13.99
N LEU A 355 17.35 5.35 14.87
CA LEU A 355 15.99 4.92 14.54
C LEU A 355 15.01 6.06 14.85
N TYR A 356 14.24 6.46 13.85
CA TYR A 356 13.30 7.58 13.92
C TYR A 356 11.86 7.05 14.03
N ASP A 357 11.07 7.63 14.93
CA ASP A 357 9.62 7.47 14.97
C ASP A 357 8.98 8.50 14.04
N VAL A 358 8.49 8.03 12.90
CA VAL A 358 7.92 8.85 11.83
C VAL A 358 6.64 9.54 12.29
N ARG A 359 5.81 8.89 13.13
CA ARG A 359 4.57 9.51 13.61
C ARG A 359 4.87 10.66 14.55
N ALA A 360 5.73 10.42 15.54
CA ALA A 360 6.16 11.46 16.45
C ALA A 360 6.87 12.61 15.71
N ALA A 361 7.59 12.32 14.61
CA ALA A 361 8.19 13.34 13.76
C ALA A 361 7.14 14.19 13.03
N ILE A 362 6.08 13.57 12.50
CA ILE A 362 4.95 14.28 11.87
C ILE A 362 4.26 15.20 12.88
N GLU A 363 3.97 14.71 14.07
CA GLU A 363 3.28 15.45 15.12
C GLU A 363 4.13 16.56 15.75
N GLY A 364 5.42 16.27 15.98
CA GLY A 364 6.32 17.13 16.76
C GLY A 364 7.28 18.01 15.94
N ASN A 365 7.52 17.69 14.67
CA ASN A 365 8.52 18.36 13.83
C ASN A 365 8.14 18.40 12.34
N GLU A 366 6.84 18.51 12.02
CA GLU A 366 6.34 18.62 10.63
C GLU A 366 6.82 17.47 9.71
N GLY A 367 7.19 16.32 10.31
CA GLY A 367 7.64 15.12 9.61
C GLY A 367 9.06 15.17 9.07
N VAL A 368 9.85 16.19 9.44
CA VAL A 368 11.22 16.35 8.95
C VAL A 368 12.15 15.40 9.69
N ILE A 369 12.72 14.43 8.97
CA ILE A 369 13.73 13.50 9.44
C ILE A 369 15.07 13.82 8.75
N PRO A 370 16.10 14.27 9.50
CA PRO A 370 17.41 14.55 8.95
C PRO A 370 18.12 13.24 8.58
N LEU A 371 18.68 13.22 7.38
CA LEU A 371 19.58 12.18 6.91
C LEU A 371 21.02 12.67 6.98
N LYS A 372 21.98 11.76 6.80
CA LYS A 372 23.38 12.14 6.58
C LYS A 372 23.50 13.12 5.41
N ASP A 373 24.17 14.24 5.68
CA ASP A 373 24.55 15.23 4.67
C ASP A 373 25.35 14.61 3.53
N LEU A 374 25.12 15.12 2.33
CA LEU A 374 25.80 14.65 1.12
C LEU A 374 27.09 15.44 0.90
N PRO A 375 28.25 14.78 0.79
CA PRO A 375 29.48 15.47 0.47
C PRO A 375 29.46 15.99 -0.98
N PRO A 376 30.31 16.99 -1.31
CA PRO A 376 30.52 17.41 -2.69
C PRO A 376 30.93 16.23 -3.59
N GLY A 377 30.42 16.18 -4.82
CA GLY A 377 30.74 15.10 -5.76
C GLY A 377 29.74 14.92 -6.90
N GLU A 378 30.07 13.99 -7.80
CA GLU A 378 29.18 13.54 -8.88
C GLU A 378 28.29 12.39 -8.40
N TYR A 379 27.00 12.49 -8.73
CA TYR A 379 25.97 11.53 -8.37
C TYR A 379 25.25 11.03 -9.62
N ARG A 380 24.92 9.74 -9.63
CA ARG A 380 24.28 9.03 -10.74
C ARG A 380 23.08 8.24 -10.23
N HIS A 381 22.04 8.12 -11.05
CA HIS A 381 20.84 7.34 -10.67
C HIS A 381 21.14 5.88 -10.36
N SER A 382 22.13 5.29 -11.03
CA SER A 382 22.58 3.91 -10.79
C SER A 382 23.29 3.71 -9.44
N GLU A 383 23.61 4.79 -8.72
CA GLU A 383 24.36 4.77 -7.47
C GLU A 383 23.57 5.55 -6.41
N PRO A 384 22.71 4.87 -5.62
CA PRO A 384 21.95 5.55 -4.57
C PRO A 384 22.92 6.21 -3.58
N TYR A 385 22.62 7.45 -3.22
CA TYR A 385 23.38 8.20 -2.23
C TYR A 385 22.84 8.02 -0.83
N GLY A 386 21.61 7.52 -0.70
CA GLY A 386 20.96 7.22 0.57
C GLY A 386 20.14 5.95 0.45
N SER A 387 20.01 5.24 1.55
CA SER A 387 19.07 4.13 1.69
C SER A 387 18.48 4.17 3.09
N GLY A 388 17.32 3.54 3.26
CA GLY A 388 16.72 3.39 4.57
C GLY A 388 15.67 2.29 4.60
N VAL A 389 15.28 1.92 5.80
CA VAL A 389 14.28 0.91 6.07
C VAL A 389 13.13 1.54 6.83
N LEU A 390 11.92 1.41 6.28
CA LEU A 390 10.67 1.89 6.87
C LEU A 390 9.88 0.68 7.37
N TYR A 391 9.60 0.67 8.67
CA TYR A 391 8.81 -0.34 9.35
C TYR A 391 7.44 0.23 9.67
N ILE A 392 6.40 -0.59 9.50
CA ILE A 392 5.01 -0.27 9.81
C ILE A 392 4.48 -1.43 10.65
N GLY A 393 3.70 -1.17 11.71
CA GLY A 393 3.07 -2.26 12.46
C GLY A 393 3.92 -2.81 13.59
N ASN A 394 4.97 -3.53 13.20
CA ASN A 394 5.43 -4.67 14.00
C ASN A 394 6.83 -4.53 14.60
N ARG A 395 7.57 -3.46 14.30
CA ARG A 395 8.87 -3.21 14.93
C ARG A 395 8.67 -2.50 16.26
N ILE A 396 9.09 -3.17 17.33
CA ILE A 396 9.21 -2.58 18.66
C ILE A 396 10.41 -1.64 18.64
N LEU A 397 10.25 -0.40 19.12
CA LEU A 397 11.32 0.62 19.11
C LEU A 397 12.58 0.12 19.84
N ALA A 398 12.38 -0.71 20.85
CA ALA A 398 13.41 -1.18 21.74
C ALA A 398 13.90 -2.63 21.47
N ASP A 399 13.46 -3.24 20.37
CA ASP A 399 13.96 -4.53 19.88
C ASP A 399 15.19 -4.30 19.00
N PHE A 400 16.36 -4.31 19.62
CA PHE A 400 17.64 -3.99 19.00
C PHE A 400 18.29 -5.20 18.32
N ASN A 401 17.86 -6.41 18.66
CA ASN A 401 18.34 -7.66 18.05
C ASN A 401 17.36 -8.27 17.04
N GLU A 402 16.23 -7.60 16.79
CA GLU A 402 15.18 -8.04 15.85
C GLU A 402 14.53 -9.38 16.25
N SER A 403 14.46 -9.65 17.56
CA SER A 403 13.83 -10.86 18.11
C SER A 403 12.31 -10.79 18.20
N SER A 404 11.71 -9.67 17.77
CA SER A 404 10.31 -9.30 17.91
C SER A 404 9.86 -9.14 19.36
N LYS A 405 10.79 -8.89 20.28
CA LYS A 405 10.57 -8.69 21.72
C LYS A 405 11.47 -7.59 22.24
N ALA A 406 11.04 -6.91 23.30
CA ALA A 406 11.92 -6.06 24.10
C ALA A 406 12.29 -6.80 25.39
N ASP A 407 13.48 -7.39 25.45
CA ASP A 407 13.90 -8.26 26.55
C ASP A 407 15.32 -7.96 27.07
N MET A 408 15.83 -8.85 27.94
CA MET A 408 17.11 -8.64 28.63
C MET A 408 18.30 -8.62 27.68
N GLU A 409 18.19 -9.26 26.52
CA GLU A 409 19.21 -9.18 25.49
C GLU A 409 19.24 -7.77 24.87
N ASP A 410 18.09 -7.16 24.60
CA ASP A 410 17.98 -5.78 24.15
C ASP A 410 18.51 -4.79 25.18
N PHE A 411 18.14 -4.97 26.45
CA PHE A 411 18.72 -4.15 27.53
C PHE A 411 20.23 -4.33 27.61
N SER A 412 20.74 -5.53 27.37
CA SER A 412 22.19 -5.79 27.36
C SER A 412 22.86 -5.09 26.17
N ILE A 413 22.21 -5.02 25.00
CA ILE A 413 22.67 -4.26 23.83
C ILE A 413 22.68 -2.76 24.15
N LEU A 414 21.57 -2.22 24.68
CA LEU A 414 21.46 -0.83 25.12
C LEU A 414 22.54 -0.49 26.15
N ALA A 415 22.70 -1.29 27.20
CA ALA A 415 23.70 -1.06 28.24
C ALA A 415 25.13 -1.16 27.72
N ARG A 416 25.42 -2.13 26.83
CA ARG A 416 26.73 -2.26 26.18
C ARG A 416 27.02 -1.05 25.31
N ASN A 417 26.06 -0.62 24.49
CA ASN A 417 26.19 0.59 23.70
C ASN A 417 26.41 1.78 24.64
N TRP A 418 25.63 1.94 25.70
CA TRP A 418 25.75 3.06 26.65
C TRP A 418 27.14 3.12 27.29
N MET A 419 27.68 1.98 27.72
CA MET A 419 29.04 1.88 28.25
C MET A 419 30.12 2.23 27.21
N ASN A 420 29.93 1.79 25.96
CA ASN A 420 30.88 2.05 24.87
C ASN A 420 30.87 3.52 24.42
N HIS A 421 29.74 4.23 24.53
CA HIS A 421 29.64 5.67 24.21
C HIS A 421 30.28 6.59 25.26
N GLN A 422 30.76 6.05 26.38
CA GLN A 422 31.63 6.80 27.29
C GLN A 422 33.11 6.82 26.85
N ILE A 423 33.45 6.16 25.73
CA ILE A 423 34.81 6.13 25.19
C ILE A 423 34.91 7.13 24.01
N PRO A 424 35.86 8.09 24.00
CA PRO A 424 35.98 9.08 22.94
C PRO A 424 36.35 8.46 21.59
N ALA A 425 35.62 8.88 20.55
CA ALA A 425 35.94 8.81 19.11
C ALA A 425 36.40 7.43 18.57
N GLY A 426 35.49 6.70 17.91
CA GLY A 426 35.93 5.69 16.92
C GLY A 426 35.05 4.47 16.65
N TYR A 427 33.96 4.23 17.39
CA TYR A 427 33.08 3.05 17.18
C TYR A 427 31.61 3.50 17.33
N LYS A 428 30.75 3.61 16.30
CA LYS A 428 30.21 2.70 15.24
C LYS A 428 28.95 1.87 15.56
N ASN A 429 28.39 1.93 16.77
CA ASN A 429 27.11 1.24 17.06
C ASN A 429 26.05 2.18 17.66
N LEU A 430 25.42 3.01 16.82
CA LEU A 430 24.34 3.93 17.20
C LEU A 430 22.95 3.29 17.17
N THR A 431 22.85 1.96 17.01
CA THR A 431 21.58 1.25 16.83
C THR A 431 20.61 1.38 18.01
N ALA A 432 21.13 1.75 19.19
CA ALA A 432 20.32 1.94 20.40
C ALA A 432 20.03 3.43 20.71
N ASN A 433 20.34 4.34 19.79
CA ASN A 433 19.86 5.72 19.82
C ASN A 433 18.53 5.79 19.06
N ILE A 434 17.44 5.92 19.79
CA ILE A 434 16.07 5.90 19.30
C ILE A 434 15.45 7.27 19.52
N SER A 435 14.46 7.60 18.69
CA SER A 435 13.84 8.92 18.71
C SER A 435 13.13 9.25 20.03
N GLY A 436 13.25 10.51 20.46
CA GLY A 436 12.50 11.08 21.58
C GLY A 436 11.08 11.49 21.21
N ALA A 437 10.46 12.33 22.05
CA ALA A 437 9.05 12.74 21.93
C ALA A 437 8.69 13.49 20.63
N ASN A 438 9.69 14.04 19.92
CA ASN A 438 9.49 14.73 18.65
C ASN A 438 9.81 13.83 17.44
N GLY A 439 9.99 12.51 17.64
CA GLY A 439 10.36 11.58 16.57
C GLY A 439 11.79 11.71 16.03
N ILE A 440 12.58 12.62 16.61
CA ILE A 440 13.98 12.83 16.28
C ILE A 440 14.85 12.31 17.44
N PRO A 441 15.87 11.50 17.17
CA PRO A 441 16.92 11.14 18.12
C PRO A 441 17.69 12.38 18.56
N ASP A 442 18.25 12.39 19.77
CA ASP A 442 18.98 13.54 20.28
C ASP A 442 20.29 13.73 19.51
N TYR A 443 20.23 14.55 18.45
CA TYR A 443 21.33 14.77 17.50
C TYR A 443 22.21 15.93 17.97
N GLU A 444 23.29 15.60 18.68
CA GLU A 444 24.54 16.33 18.51
C GLU A 444 25.44 15.45 17.65
N GLU A 445 25.84 15.95 16.48
CA GLU A 445 26.52 15.25 15.38
C GLU A 445 27.79 14.44 15.80
N GLU A 446 28.34 14.73 16.97
CA GLU A 446 29.51 14.04 17.52
C GLU A 446 29.19 13.05 18.66
N LYS A 447 27.94 13.03 19.17
CA LYS A 447 27.54 12.25 20.35
C LYS A 447 26.03 11.95 20.34
N ALA A 448 25.57 11.15 19.40
CA ALA A 448 24.38 10.34 19.64
C ALA A 448 24.61 9.58 20.96
N LYS A 449 23.86 9.96 22.00
CA LYS A 449 24.03 9.44 23.36
C LYS A 449 22.77 8.70 23.71
N ILE A 450 22.94 7.51 24.27
CA ILE A 450 21.87 6.86 25.01
C ILE A 450 21.55 7.72 26.23
N ASP A 451 20.32 8.17 26.32
CA ASP A 451 19.84 9.13 27.28
C ASP A 451 18.55 8.64 27.97
N LEU A 452 17.80 9.55 28.60
CA LEU A 452 16.57 9.19 29.30
C LEU A 452 15.42 8.87 28.32
N CYS A 453 15.41 9.44 27.12
CA CYS A 453 14.42 9.14 26.10
C CYS A 453 14.54 7.69 25.64
N ASP A 454 15.75 7.21 25.37
CA ASP A 454 15.98 5.81 24.97
C ASP A 454 15.56 4.83 26.07
N LEU A 455 15.93 5.13 27.32
CA LEU A 455 15.55 4.31 28.47
C LEU A 455 14.04 4.28 28.67
N LYS A 456 13.35 5.40 28.45
CA LYS A 456 11.89 5.48 28.55
C LYS A 456 11.22 4.62 27.48
N ALA A 457 11.65 4.73 26.23
CA ALA A 457 11.10 3.93 25.14
C ALA A 457 11.32 2.42 25.38
N LEU A 458 12.52 1.99 25.79
CA LEU A 458 12.76 0.61 26.23
C LEU A 458 11.83 0.19 27.37
N SER A 459 11.72 1.00 28.42
CA SER A 459 10.87 0.66 29.57
C SER A 459 9.39 0.56 29.22
N SER A 460 8.92 1.40 28.30
CA SER A 460 7.53 1.45 27.84
C SER A 460 7.19 0.17 27.07
N ASP A 461 8.01 -0.20 26.10
CA ASP A 461 7.77 -1.37 25.26
C ASP A 461 7.96 -2.68 26.04
N TRP A 462 8.97 -2.74 26.91
CA TRP A 462 9.13 -3.86 27.83
C TRP A 462 7.88 -4.06 28.71
N THR A 463 7.32 -2.97 29.25
CA THR A 463 6.12 -3.04 30.08
C THR A 463 4.91 -3.55 29.29
N LYS A 464 4.77 -3.16 28.01
CA LYS A 464 3.73 -3.69 27.12
C LYS A 464 3.89 -5.20 26.91
N GLU A 465 5.10 -5.66 26.60
CA GLU A 465 5.40 -7.09 26.40
C GLU A 465 5.15 -7.92 27.66
N CYS A 466 5.53 -7.42 28.84
CA CYS A 466 5.23 -8.11 30.10
C CYS A 466 3.73 -8.27 30.35
N ARG A 467 2.89 -7.30 29.97
CA ARG A 467 1.43 -7.39 30.14
C ARG A 467 0.81 -8.44 29.23
N LYS A 468 1.32 -8.63 28.02
CA LYS A 468 0.87 -9.69 27.10
C LYS A 468 1.07 -11.11 27.65
N ILE A 469 1.95 -11.30 28.64
CA ILE A 469 2.20 -12.59 29.28
C ILE A 469 1.20 -12.86 30.43
N GLU A 470 0.59 -11.80 30.98
CA GLU A 470 -0.36 -11.90 32.11
C GLU A 470 -1.81 -12.12 31.65
N GLU A 471 -2.11 -11.83 30.38
CA GLU A 471 -3.39 -12.07 29.69
C GLU A 471 -3.40 -13.43 28.98
#